data_AF-A0A1G5D0U6-F1
#
_entry.id   AF-A0A1G5D0U6-F1
#
_cell.length_a   1.000
_cell.length_b   1.000
_cell.length_c   1.000
_cell.angle_alpha   90.00
_cell.angle_beta   90.00
_cell.angle_gamma   90.00
#
_symmetry.space_group_name_H-M   'P 1'
#
loop_
_entity.id
_entity.type
_entity.pdbx_description
1 polymer ?
#
loop_
_entity_poly.entity_id
_entity_poly.type
_entity_poly.pdbx_seq_one_letter_code
_entity_poly.pdbx_strand_id
1 'polypeptide(L)'
;MPVLQIYPISEAVLKISYLAAVFSVGLALLSPLHAVAAENKGANTATAAAGMPANEGKVLSTLDAPGYTYMELANTEKRFWIAAPTTRVKVGDRVRFEQSMVMKNFNSKTLNRTFDQVIFVNSATVLN
;
A
#
# COMPACT_ATOMS: atom_id res chain seq x y z
N MET A 1 -18.25 45.53 -2.68
CA MET A 1 -17.23 44.56 -2.24
C MET A 1 -17.95 43.39 -1.56
N PRO A 2 -18.14 42.22 -2.19
CA PRO A 2 -18.61 41.03 -1.48
C PRO A 2 -17.51 39.95 -1.46
N VAL A 3 -17.10 39.52 -0.27
CA VAL A 3 -16.33 38.26 -0.11
C VAL A 3 -16.86 37.58 1.16
N LEU A 4 -17.89 36.75 0.98
CA LEU A 4 -17.83 35.27 0.95
C LEU A 4 -17.48 34.62 2.30
N GLN A 5 -18.54 34.56 3.12
CA GLN A 5 -19.00 33.47 3.98
C GLN A 5 -18.04 32.28 4.22
N ILE A 6 -17.71 32.14 5.50
CA ILE A 6 -17.00 31.02 6.14
C ILE A 6 -17.92 29.78 6.08
N TYR A 7 -17.43 28.66 5.55
CA TYR A 7 -18.10 27.36 5.68
C TYR A 7 -17.51 26.59 6.87
N PRO A 8 -18.33 26.14 7.84
CA PRO A 8 -17.85 25.37 8.99
C PRO A 8 -17.40 23.97 8.57
N ILE A 9 -16.28 23.55 9.15
CA ILE A 9 -15.74 22.18 9.03
C ILE A 9 -16.78 21.22 9.61
N SER A 10 -17.44 20.48 8.73
CA SER A 10 -18.38 19.43 9.10
C SER A 10 -17.65 18.28 9.78
N GLU A 11 -17.95 18.09 11.07
CA GLU A 11 -17.79 16.83 11.77
C GLU A 11 -18.53 15.72 11.01
N ALA A 12 -17.85 14.62 10.67
CA ALA A 12 -18.40 13.27 10.60
C ALA A 12 -17.44 12.33 9.86
N VAL A 13 -16.57 11.62 10.60
CA VAL A 13 -16.32 10.18 10.36
C VAL A 13 -16.01 9.59 11.74
N LEU A 14 -17.04 9.37 12.54
CA LEU A 14 -17.69 8.07 12.66
C LEU A 14 -16.68 6.97 13.04
N LYS A 15 -16.58 6.79 14.36
CA LYS A 15 -16.00 5.64 15.04
C LYS A 15 -16.55 4.36 14.41
N ILE A 16 -15.69 3.55 13.79
CA ILE A 16 -16.02 2.16 13.48
C ILE A 16 -14.96 1.31 14.14
N SER A 17 -15.24 1.02 15.41
CA SER A 17 -14.72 -0.12 16.13
C SER A 17 -15.03 -1.38 15.33
N TYR A 18 -14.03 -2.21 15.04
CA TYR A 18 -14.27 -3.58 14.59
C TYR A 18 -13.57 -4.53 15.55
N LEU A 19 -14.35 -5.05 16.49
CA LEU A 19 -13.98 -6.10 17.42
C LEU A 19 -14.97 -7.25 17.19
N ALA A 20 -14.48 -8.40 16.71
CA ALA A 20 -15.03 -9.76 16.85
C ALA A 20 -14.01 -10.70 16.17
N ALA A 21 -13.25 -11.53 16.89
CA ALA A 21 -13.64 -12.84 17.46
C ALA A 21 -14.31 -13.74 16.39
N VAL A 22 -13.87 -14.97 16.10
CA VAL A 22 -13.96 -16.14 16.99
C VAL A 22 -13.10 -17.32 16.46
N PHE A 23 -12.58 -18.07 17.43
CA PHE A 23 -12.02 -19.42 17.48
C PHE A 23 -12.63 -20.52 16.56
N SER A 24 -11.80 -21.47 16.11
CA SER A 24 -12.18 -22.88 15.88
C SER A 24 -10.92 -23.75 15.91
N VAL A 25 -10.66 -24.43 17.03
CA VAL A 25 -10.90 -25.86 17.31
C VAL A 25 -9.93 -26.78 16.56
N GLY A 26 -9.13 -27.50 17.35
CA GLY A 26 -8.09 -28.40 16.88
C GLY A 26 -8.56 -29.82 16.57
N LEU A 27 -7.66 -30.58 15.94
CA LEU A 27 -7.62 -32.03 16.01
C LEU A 27 -6.19 -32.51 15.76
N ALA A 28 -5.65 -33.22 16.74
CA ALA A 28 -4.34 -33.85 16.71
C ALA A 28 -4.39 -35.18 15.94
N LEU A 29 -3.47 -35.41 15.02
CA LEU A 29 -2.97 -36.76 14.69
C LEU A 29 -1.48 -36.72 14.31
N LEU A 30 -0.80 -37.72 14.84
CA LEU A 30 0.63 -37.97 14.94
C LEU A 30 1.28 -38.31 13.57
N SER A 31 2.41 -37.69 13.22
CA SER A 31 3.40 -38.23 12.26
C SER A 31 4.78 -37.62 12.51
N PRO A 32 5.86 -38.42 12.60
CA PRO A 32 7.21 -37.92 12.86
C PRO A 32 7.93 -37.48 11.57
N LEU A 33 8.79 -36.47 11.76
CA LEU A 33 10.03 -36.22 11.03
C LEU A 33 9.98 -36.17 9.49
N HIS A 34 9.78 -34.97 8.95
CA HIS A 34 10.40 -34.54 7.70
C HIS A 34 11.11 -33.22 7.96
N ALA A 35 12.41 -33.30 8.28
CA ALA A 35 13.30 -32.16 8.25
C ALA A 35 13.57 -31.79 6.79
N VAL A 36 12.93 -30.73 6.29
CA VAL A 36 13.42 -29.93 5.18
C VAL A 36 13.22 -28.47 5.55
N ALA A 37 14.34 -27.75 5.51
CA ALA A 37 14.43 -26.32 5.68
C ALA A 37 13.57 -25.57 4.64
N ALA A 38 12.79 -24.60 5.11
CA ALA A 38 12.52 -23.34 4.42
C ALA A 38 11.64 -22.48 5.34
N GLU A 39 12.24 -21.44 5.91
CA GLU A 39 11.55 -20.30 6.48
C GLU A 39 10.69 -19.62 5.38
N ASN A 40 9.45 -20.08 5.22
CA ASN A 40 8.48 -19.41 4.36
C ASN A 40 7.92 -18.19 5.10
N LYS A 41 8.67 -17.09 5.08
CA LYS A 41 8.20 -15.78 5.51
C LYS A 41 7.26 -15.22 4.42
N GLY A 42 5.97 -15.47 4.60
CA GLY A 42 4.90 -14.60 4.08
C GLY A 42 4.61 -14.72 2.59
N ALA A 43 3.99 -15.83 2.20
CA ALA A 43 3.15 -15.85 1.00
C ALA A 43 1.95 -14.91 1.18
N ASN A 44 2.13 -13.60 0.94
CA ASN A 44 1.02 -12.78 0.51
C ASN A 44 0.73 -13.17 -0.94
N THR A 45 -0.32 -13.95 -1.16
CA THR A 45 -0.96 -14.14 -2.46
C THR A 45 -1.61 -12.83 -2.90
N ALA A 46 -0.81 -11.87 -3.37
CA ALA A 46 -1.35 -10.86 -4.28
C ALA A 46 -1.36 -11.49 -5.66
N THR A 47 -2.55 -11.65 -6.21
CA THR A 47 -2.76 -11.91 -7.63
C THR A 47 -2.00 -10.83 -8.41
N ALA A 48 -0.80 -11.15 -8.86
CA ALA A 48 -0.04 -10.30 -9.77
C ALA A 48 -0.88 -10.12 -11.03
N ALA A 49 -1.26 -8.88 -11.34
CA ALA A 49 -2.10 -8.60 -12.49
C ALA A 49 -1.28 -8.77 -13.77
N ALA A 50 -1.40 -9.93 -14.42
CA ALA A 50 -0.81 -10.25 -15.72
C ALA A 50 -1.02 -9.10 -16.74
N GLY A 51 0.04 -8.67 -17.42
CA GLY A 51 0.01 -7.71 -18.55
C GLY A 51 0.13 -6.21 -18.25
N MET A 52 0.47 -5.77 -17.03
CA MET A 52 0.61 -4.32 -16.74
C MET A 52 1.95 -3.73 -17.22
N PRO A 53 1.95 -2.48 -17.77
CA PRO A 53 3.16 -1.71 -18.01
C PRO A 53 4.02 -1.52 -16.75
N ALA A 54 5.33 -1.32 -16.92
CA ALA A 54 6.26 -1.16 -15.80
C ALA A 54 5.96 0.08 -14.94
N ASN A 55 5.31 1.09 -15.51
CA ASN A 55 4.87 2.30 -14.81
C ASN A 55 3.42 2.26 -14.34
N GLU A 56 2.85 1.06 -14.23
CA GLU A 56 1.52 0.81 -13.69
C GLU A 56 1.56 -0.20 -12.54
N GLY A 57 0.56 -0.13 -11.66
CA GLY A 57 0.35 -1.16 -10.66
C GLY A 57 -0.97 -1.02 -9.92
N LYS A 58 -1.42 -2.11 -9.32
CA LYS A 58 -2.57 -2.13 -8.41
C LYS A 58 -2.13 -1.69 -7.02
N VAL A 59 -2.86 -0.75 -6.42
CA VAL A 59 -2.62 -0.28 -5.05
C VAL A 59 -2.95 -1.38 -4.05
N LEU A 60 -1.96 -1.80 -3.27
CA LEU A 60 -2.11 -2.75 -2.18
C LEU A 60 -2.26 -2.06 -0.82
N SER A 61 -1.51 -0.99 -0.60
CA SER A 61 -1.54 -0.21 0.64
C SER A 61 -1.12 1.24 0.37
N THR A 62 -1.56 2.15 1.26
CA THR A 62 -1.25 3.58 1.18
C THR A 62 -0.76 4.09 2.54
N LEU A 63 0.20 5.01 2.53
CA LEU A 63 0.64 5.74 3.71
C LEU A 63 0.72 7.22 3.35
N ASP A 64 0.13 8.09 4.17
CA ASP A 64 0.18 9.52 3.95
C ASP A 64 1.27 10.17 4.79
N ALA A 65 1.97 11.13 4.17
CA ALA A 65 2.91 12.02 4.83
C ALA A 65 2.71 13.45 4.27
N PRO A 66 3.19 14.49 4.95
CA PRO A 66 3.09 15.86 4.44
C PRO A 66 3.67 15.96 3.01
N GLY A 67 2.82 16.36 2.07
CA GLY A 67 3.16 16.56 0.65
C GLY A 67 3.21 15.28 -0.21
N TYR A 68 3.08 14.08 0.38
CA TYR A 68 3.23 12.83 -0.33
C TYR A 68 2.19 11.76 0.05
N THR A 69 1.82 10.95 -0.92
CA THR A 69 1.13 9.69 -0.70
C THR A 69 2.06 8.55 -1.16
N TYR A 70 2.44 7.71 -0.21
CA TYR A 70 3.23 6.52 -0.47
C TYR A 70 2.28 5.39 -0.81
N MET A 71 2.55 4.69 -1.90
CA MET A 71 1.71 3.58 -2.37
C MET A 71 2.56 2.34 -2.55
N GLU A 72 2.14 1.23 -1.96
CA GLU A 72 2.62 -0.09 -2.34
C GLU A 72 1.84 -0.56 -3.55
N LEU A 73 2.53 -0.70 -4.67
CA LEU A 73 1.94 -1.17 -5.91
C LEU A 73 2.36 -2.61 -6.17
N ALA A 74 1.48 -3.38 -6.79
CA ALA A 74 1.80 -4.66 -7.40
C ALA A 74 1.55 -4.60 -8.91
N ASN A 75 2.54 -5.04 -9.68
CA ASN A 75 2.37 -5.34 -11.10
C ASN A 75 2.58 -6.84 -11.34
N THR A 76 2.80 -7.22 -12.60
CA THR A 76 3.09 -8.60 -13.02
C THR A 76 4.32 -9.21 -12.38
N GLU A 77 5.36 -8.41 -12.19
CA GLU A 77 6.69 -8.89 -11.83
C GLU A 77 6.89 -8.90 -10.33
N LYS A 78 6.42 -7.85 -9.66
CA LYS A 78 6.83 -7.55 -8.28
C LYS A 78 5.90 -6.58 -7.57
N ARG A 79 6.19 -6.43 -6.29
CA ARG A 79 5.70 -5.33 -5.46
C ARG A 79 6.78 -4.29 -5.29
N PHE A 80 6.37 -3.03 -5.28
CA PHE A 80 7.29 -1.91 -5.12
C PHE A 80 6.58 -0.71 -4.51
N TRP A 81 7.36 0.15 -3.87
CA TRP A 81 6.86 1.38 -3.28
C TRP A 81 7.10 2.55 -4.21
N ILE A 82 6.08 3.41 -4.35
CA ILE A 82 6.21 4.74 -4.94
C ILE A 82 5.87 5.80 -3.90
N ALA A 83 6.46 6.99 -4.04
CA ALA A 83 6.11 8.19 -3.32
C ALA A 83 5.68 9.24 -4.36
N ALA A 84 4.37 9.52 -4.42
CA ALA A 84 3.80 10.52 -5.31
C ALA A 84 3.44 11.78 -4.52
N PRO A 85 3.35 12.97 -5.16
CA PRO A 85 2.64 14.10 -4.57
C PRO A 85 1.29 13.67 -4.01
N THR A 86 0.78 14.31 -2.95
CA THR A 86 -0.49 13.92 -2.31
C THR A 86 -1.58 13.62 -3.34
N THR A 87 -1.99 12.35 -3.43
CA THR A 87 -2.89 11.85 -4.47
C THR A 87 -4.01 11.06 -3.81
N ARG A 88 -5.26 11.32 -4.22
CA ARG A 88 -6.42 10.56 -3.75
C ARG A 88 -6.48 9.22 -4.47
N VAL A 89 -6.20 8.14 -3.73
CA VAL A 89 -6.22 6.75 -4.20
C VAL A 89 -6.88 5.86 -3.16
N LYS A 90 -7.43 4.72 -3.58
CA LYS A 90 -7.89 3.65 -2.67
C LYS A 90 -7.18 2.34 -2.96
N VAL A 91 -7.11 1.47 -1.95
CA VAL A 91 -6.65 0.08 -2.13
C VAL A 91 -7.53 -0.59 -3.18
N GLY A 92 -6.88 -1.27 -4.14
CA GLY A 92 -7.53 -1.89 -5.27
C GLY A 92 -7.50 -1.08 -6.57
N ASP A 93 -7.26 0.23 -6.51
CA ASP A 93 -7.13 1.07 -7.70
C ASP A 93 -5.95 0.63 -8.56
N ARG A 94 -6.09 0.81 -9.88
CA ARG A 94 -4.96 0.76 -10.81
C ARG A 94 -4.41 2.17 -10.96
N VAL A 95 -3.10 2.33 -10.83
CA VAL A 95 -2.43 3.62 -10.92
C VAL A 95 -1.36 3.55 -11.98
N ARG A 96 -1.31 4.56 -12.84
CA ARG A 96 -0.16 4.85 -13.71
C ARG A 96 0.65 6.00 -13.13
N PHE A 97 1.96 5.90 -13.17
CA PHE A 97 2.85 6.92 -12.63
C PHE A 97 3.92 7.35 -13.64
N GLU A 98 4.50 8.52 -13.38
CA GLU A 98 5.65 9.05 -14.13
C GLU A 98 6.89 8.99 -13.23
N GLN A 99 7.76 8.01 -13.48
CA GLN A 99 8.96 7.81 -12.68
C GLN A 99 9.91 9.01 -12.78
N SER A 100 10.42 9.46 -11.63
CA SER A 100 11.42 10.51 -11.53
C SER A 100 12.77 9.94 -11.06
N MET A 101 12.83 9.48 -9.81
CA MET A 101 14.07 8.94 -9.23
C MET A 101 13.80 7.72 -8.34
N VAL A 102 14.78 6.82 -8.27
CA VAL A 102 14.73 5.63 -7.41
C VAL A 102 15.70 5.82 -6.25
N MET A 103 15.21 5.69 -5.03
CA MET A 103 16.03 5.73 -3.83
C MET A 103 16.09 4.34 -3.19
N LYS A 104 17.27 3.90 -2.79
CA LYS A 104 17.50 2.66 -2.05
C LYS A 104 17.79 2.97 -0.58
N ASN A 105 17.41 2.07 0.32
CA ASN A 105 17.59 2.21 1.77
C ASN A 105 17.09 3.57 2.31
N PHE A 106 15.95 4.03 1.80
CA PHE A 106 15.39 5.33 2.15
C PHE A 106 14.73 5.28 3.53
N ASN A 107 15.26 6.04 4.48
CA ASN A 107 14.64 6.19 5.80
C ASN A 107 13.70 7.41 5.82
N SER A 108 12.40 7.14 5.98
CA SER A 108 11.39 8.17 6.22
C SER A 108 11.22 8.35 7.73
N LYS A 109 11.70 9.50 8.24
CA LYS A 109 11.49 9.89 9.64
C LYS A 109 10.02 10.08 9.96
N THR A 110 9.26 10.68 9.04
CA THR A 110 7.83 10.96 9.23
C THR A 110 7.00 9.70 9.35
N LEU A 111 7.33 8.67 8.57
CA LEU A 111 6.64 7.37 8.63
C LEU A 111 7.28 6.41 9.64
N ASN A 112 8.36 6.81 10.32
CA ASN A 112 9.21 5.95 11.14
C ASN A 112 9.51 4.59 10.47
N ARG A 113 9.89 4.64 9.18
CA ARG A 113 10.04 3.46 8.33
C ARG A 113 11.23 3.59 7.39
N THR A 114 11.94 2.49 7.22
CA THR A 114 12.94 2.34 6.14
C THR A 114 12.34 1.55 4.98
N PHE A 115 12.57 2.03 3.76
CA PHE A 115 12.24 1.36 2.52
C PHE A 115 13.52 0.86 1.87
N ASP A 116 13.62 -0.44 1.61
CA ASP A 116 14.74 -1.00 0.85
C ASP A 116 14.87 -0.32 -0.52
N GLN A 117 13.72 0.00 -1.14
CA GLN A 117 13.62 0.84 -2.31
C GLN A 117 12.28 1.60 -2.34
N VAL A 118 12.31 2.87 -2.75
CA VAL A 118 11.12 3.66 -3.08
C VAL A 118 11.37 4.46 -4.36
N ILE A 119 10.35 4.56 -5.21
CA ILE A 119 10.40 5.32 -6.45
C ILE A 119 9.66 6.64 -6.22
N PHE A 120 10.37 7.77 -6.26
CA PHE A 120 9.74 9.07 -6.31
C PHE A 120 9.24 9.32 -7.73
N VAL A 121 7.99 9.76 -7.83
CA VAL A 121 7.30 9.97 -9.10
C VAL A 121 6.86 11.42 -9.22
N ASN A 122 6.83 11.96 -10.43
CA ASN A 122 6.35 13.32 -10.68
C ASN A 122 4.82 13.39 -10.55
N SER A 123 4.13 12.33 -10.96
CA SER A 123 2.68 12.23 -10.94
C SER A 123 2.22 10.78 -10.79
N ALA A 124 1.00 10.62 -10.26
CA ALA A 124 0.28 9.35 -10.18
C ALA A 124 -1.20 9.58 -10.54
N THR A 125 -1.72 8.80 -11.48
CA THR A 125 -3.08 8.93 -12.00
C THR A 125 -3.81 7.60 -11.86
N VAL A 126 -5.00 7.62 -11.25
CA VAL A 126 -5.88 6.45 -11.18
C VAL A 126 -6.45 6.16 -12.56
N LEU A 127 -6.35 4.91 -12.99
CA LEU A 127 -6.93 4.39 -14.21
C LEU A 127 -8.32 3.82 -13.89
N ASN A 128 -9.32 4.28 -14.63
CA ASN A 128 -10.72 3.85 -14.51
C ASN A 128 -11.03 2.70 -15.48
#